data_AF-A0A8D6UZ54-F1
#
_entry.id   AF-A0A8D6UZ54-F1
#
_cell.length_a   1.000
_cell.length_b   1.000
_cell.length_c   1.000
_cell.angle_alpha   90.00
_cell.angle_beta   90.00
_cell.angle_gamma   90.00
#
_symmetry.space_group_name_H-M   'P 1'
#
loop_
_entity.id
_entity.type
_entity.pdbx_description
1 polymer ?
#
loop_
_entity_poly.entity_id
_entity_poly.type
_entity_poly.pdbx_seq_one_letter_code
_entity_poly.pdbx_strand_id
1 'polypeptide(L)'
;MAIQRRKGTANSVRMVVASFGGAVTIREWWQTEPPGAPHTFELTLTLTGTDGQTATSRFVNEVIAEVERTKPVRSHFTFTQGFQAEARIGVLAVARPAVYRRLLMDAQ
;
A
#
# COMPACT_ATOMS: atom_id res chain seq x y z
N MET A 1 -25.76 21.11 -10.37
CA MET A 1 -25.82 19.97 -9.39
C MET A 1 -24.71 18.92 -9.54
N ALA A 2 -24.03 18.74 -10.69
CA ALA A 2 -23.01 17.68 -10.84
C ALA A 2 -21.71 17.93 -10.05
N ILE A 3 -21.26 19.19 -9.94
CA ILE A 3 -20.01 19.56 -9.24
C ILE A 3 -20.10 19.27 -7.74
N GLN A 4 -21.25 19.52 -7.11
CA GLN A 4 -21.44 19.24 -5.68
C GLN A 4 -21.39 17.74 -5.36
N ARG A 5 -21.95 16.88 -6.21
CA ARG A 5 -21.87 15.42 -6.00
C ARG A 5 -20.43 14.93 -6.06
N ARG A 6 -19.63 15.41 -7.02
CA ARG A 6 -18.20 15.10 -7.13
C ARG A 6 -17.41 15.56 -5.92
N LYS A 7 -17.68 16.77 -5.43
CA LYS A 7 -17.07 17.31 -4.21
C LYS A 7 -17.46 16.48 -2.97
N GLY A 8 -18.69 15.97 -2.91
CA GLY A 8 -19.17 15.07 -1.87
C GLY A 8 -18.42 13.74 -1.84
N THR A 9 -18.32 13.05 -2.97
CA THR A 9 -17.56 11.78 -3.11
C THR A 9 -16.11 11.95 -2.68
N ALA A 10 -15.42 12.98 -3.21
CA ALA A 10 -14.02 13.21 -2.87
C ALA A 10 -13.80 13.55 -1.39
N ASN A 11 -14.75 14.26 -0.77
CA ASN A 11 -14.66 14.60 0.65
C ASN A 11 -14.94 13.41 1.57
N SER A 12 -15.94 12.57 1.25
CA SER A 12 -16.22 11.34 2.01
C SER A 12 -15.03 10.39 2.01
N VAL A 13 -14.43 10.15 0.83
CA VAL A 13 -13.24 9.31 0.72
C VAL A 13 -12.06 9.90 1.50
N ARG A 14 -11.86 11.23 1.41
CA ARG A 14 -10.81 11.91 2.17
C ARG A 14 -11.01 11.77 3.68
N MET A 15 -12.25 11.85 4.17
CA MET A 15 -12.56 11.64 5.58
C MET A 15 -12.25 10.22 6.04
N VAL A 16 -12.69 9.20 5.29
CA VAL A 16 -12.42 7.79 5.60
C VAL A 16 -10.92 7.52 5.58
N VAL A 17 -10.14 8.13 4.68
CA VAL A 17 -8.69 7.90 4.64
C VAL A 17 -7.96 8.67 5.75
N ALA A 18 -8.41 9.88 6.08
CA ALA A 18 -7.84 10.68 7.17
C ALA A 18 -8.00 10.03 8.55
N SER A 19 -9.13 9.32 8.80
CA SER A 19 -9.36 8.68 10.10
C SER A 19 -8.39 7.55 10.44
N PHE A 20 -7.63 7.04 9.46
CA PHE A 20 -6.65 5.97 9.65
C PHE A 20 -5.20 6.45 9.46
N GLY A 21 -4.97 7.76 9.37
CA GLY A 21 -3.61 8.32 9.22
C GLY A 21 -3.03 8.21 7.81
N GLY A 22 -3.87 7.97 6.79
CA GLY A 22 -3.46 7.96 5.38
C GLY A 22 -3.75 9.28 4.67
N ALA A 23 -3.20 9.41 3.47
CA ALA A 23 -3.57 10.45 2.50
C ALA A 23 -4.16 9.81 1.25
N VAL A 24 -5.21 10.42 0.69
CA VAL A 24 -5.80 10.02 -0.59
C VAL A 24 -5.72 11.14 -1.60
N THR A 25 -5.29 10.80 -2.80
CA THR A 25 -5.30 11.69 -3.96
C THR A 25 -6.28 11.14 -4.98
N ILE A 26 -7.14 12.03 -5.50
CA ILE A 26 -8.07 11.69 -6.57
C ILE A 26 -7.65 12.48 -7.80
N ARG A 27 -7.46 11.79 -8.92
CA ARG A 27 -7.10 12.38 -10.21
C ARG A 27 -8.13 12.00 -11.26
N GLU A 28 -8.79 12.98 -11.86
CA GLU A 28 -9.72 12.70 -12.97
C GLU A 28 -8.99 12.52 -14.31
N TRP A 29 -9.64 11.82 -15.25
CA TRP A 29 -9.10 11.56 -16.59
C TRP A 29 -8.64 12.81 -17.37
N TRP A 30 -9.23 13.99 -17.10
CA TRP A 30 -8.83 15.25 -17.74
C TRP A 30 -7.68 15.95 -17.01
N GLN A 31 -7.26 15.44 -15.85
CA GLN A 31 -6.12 15.94 -15.07
C GLN A 31 -4.84 15.13 -15.32
N THR A 32 -4.89 14.12 -16.18
CA THR A 32 -3.72 13.37 -16.65
C THR A 32 -3.25 13.96 -17.98
N GLU A 33 -1.94 13.91 -18.22
CA GLU A 33 -1.35 14.27 -19.50
C GLU A 33 -0.55 13.04 -20.00
N PRO A 34 -1.00 12.34 -21.05
CA PRO A 34 -2.20 12.61 -21.85
C PRO A 34 -3.53 12.33 -21.10
N PRO A 35 -4.66 12.91 -21.55
CA PRO A 35 -5.97 12.65 -20.95
C PRO A 35 -6.33 11.17 -21.00
N GLY A 36 -6.78 10.62 -19.88
CA GLY A 36 -7.23 9.24 -19.77
C GLY A 36 -8.59 8.99 -20.42
N ALA A 37 -9.12 7.77 -20.28
CA ALA A 37 -10.42 7.43 -20.83
C ALA A 37 -11.55 8.27 -20.18
N PRO A 38 -12.53 8.77 -20.96
CA PRO A 38 -13.65 9.54 -20.41
C PRO A 38 -14.37 8.80 -19.29
N HIS A 39 -14.82 9.55 -18.29
CA HIS A 39 -15.52 9.03 -17.11
C HIS A 39 -14.69 8.11 -16.20
N THR A 40 -13.35 8.18 -16.29
CA THR A 40 -12.45 7.50 -15.37
C THR A 40 -11.83 8.46 -14.36
N PHE A 41 -11.49 7.93 -13.18
CA PHE A 41 -10.68 8.63 -12.20
C PHE A 41 -9.78 7.66 -11.45
N GLU A 42 -8.60 8.11 -11.08
CA GLU A 42 -7.66 7.36 -10.27
C GLU A 42 -7.76 7.79 -8.81
N LEU A 43 -7.70 6.82 -7.92
CA LEU A 43 -7.72 7.01 -6.47
C LEU A 43 -6.44 6.40 -5.91
N THR A 44 -5.49 7.26 -5.56
CA THR A 44 -4.19 6.86 -5.01
C THR A 44 -4.22 6.99 -3.50
N LEU A 45 -4.08 5.85 -2.82
CA LEU A 45 -4.00 5.76 -1.38
C LEU A 45 -2.52 5.66 -0.97
N THR A 46 -2.08 6.60 -0.13
CA THR A 46 -0.76 6.60 0.49
C THR A 46 -0.94 6.44 2.00
N LEU A 47 -0.38 5.37 2.56
CA LEU A 47 -0.42 5.12 4.00
C LEU A 47 0.93 5.49 4.58
N THR A 48 0.94 6.48 5.46
CA THR A 48 2.15 6.96 6.13
C THR A 48 2.14 6.40 7.55
N GLY A 49 2.32 5.09 7.67
CA GLY A 49 2.38 4.43 8.98
C GLY A 49 3.80 4.38 9.51
N THR A 50 4.12 5.16 10.54
CA THR A 50 5.31 4.98 11.38
C THR A 50 5.29 3.64 12.14
N ASP A 51 4.10 3.04 12.28
CA ASP A 51 3.85 1.81 13.04
C ASP A 51 3.49 0.60 12.17
N GLY A 52 3.71 0.67 10.86
CA GLY A 52 3.47 -0.46 9.97
C GLY A 52 2.03 -1.00 10.02
N GLN A 53 1.06 -0.15 10.42
CA GLN A 53 -0.37 -0.40 10.30
C GLN A 53 -0.67 -0.55 8.82
N THR A 54 -0.45 -1.78 8.38
CA THR A 54 -0.59 -2.28 7.04
C THR A 54 -1.99 -1.91 6.61
N ALA A 55 -2.20 -1.49 5.36
CA ALA A 55 -3.54 -1.43 4.81
C ALA A 55 -4.12 -2.83 4.93
N THR A 56 -4.84 -3.05 6.02
CA THR A 56 -5.49 -4.33 6.27
C THR A 56 -6.51 -4.46 5.17
N SER A 57 -6.67 -5.65 4.60
CA SER A 57 -7.65 -5.90 3.51
C SER A 57 -9.02 -5.28 3.85
N ARG A 58 -9.42 -5.31 5.13
CA ARG A 58 -10.61 -4.64 5.65
C ARG A 58 -10.67 -3.13 5.35
N PHE A 59 -9.61 -2.38 5.59
CA PHE A 59 -9.56 -0.94 5.36
C PHE A 59 -9.69 -0.61 3.88
N VAL A 60 -8.97 -1.35 3.03
CA VAL A 60 -9.07 -1.20 1.57
C VAL A 60 -10.51 -1.43 1.11
N ASN A 61 -11.17 -2.46 1.64
CA ASN A 61 -12.56 -2.77 1.32
C ASN A 61 -13.53 -1.68 1.81
N GLU A 62 -13.31 -1.10 2.99
CA GLU A 62 -14.14 0.01 3.52
C GLU A 62 -14.01 1.27 2.63
N VAL A 63 -12.79 1.61 2.19
CA VAL A 63 -12.57 2.73 1.26
C VAL A 63 -13.23 2.45 -0.09
N ILE A 64 -13.04 1.25 -0.64
CA ILE A 64 -13.66 0.85 -1.92
C ILE A 64 -15.18 0.91 -1.83
N ALA A 65 -15.78 0.38 -0.77
CA ALA A 65 -17.23 0.39 -0.57
C ALA A 65 -17.80 1.81 -0.50
N GLU A 66 -17.11 2.74 0.18
CA GLU A 66 -17.53 4.13 0.25
C GLU A 66 -17.42 4.84 -1.11
N VAL A 67 -16.36 4.57 -1.86
CA VAL A 67 -16.21 5.07 -3.25
C VAL A 67 -17.33 4.51 -4.13
N GLU A 68 -17.63 3.22 -4.04
CA GLU A 68 -18.68 2.58 -4.84
C GLU A 68 -20.08 3.12 -4.54
N ARG A 69 -20.36 3.41 -3.27
CA ARG A 69 -21.63 4.00 -2.85
C ARG A 69 -21.82 5.43 -3.38
N THR A 70 -20.74 6.18 -3.49
CA THR A 70 -20.79 7.62 -3.78
C THR A 70 -20.45 7.96 -5.23
N LYS A 71 -19.80 7.07 -5.99
CA LYS A 71 -19.47 7.30 -7.40
C LYS A 71 -20.72 7.22 -8.30
N PRO A 72 -20.77 7.98 -9.41
CA PRO A 72 -21.78 7.75 -10.44
C PRO A 72 -21.66 6.34 -11.04
N VAL A 73 -22.79 5.68 -11.30
CA VAL A 73 -22.84 4.29 -11.84
C VAL A 73 -22.01 4.11 -13.12
N ARG A 74 -21.97 5.15 -13.96
CA ARG A 74 -21.22 5.18 -15.24
C ARG A 74 -19.74 5.53 -15.11
N SER A 75 -19.24 5.79 -13.89
CA SER A 75 -17.86 6.20 -13.66
C SER A 75 -17.03 5.00 -13.19
N HIS A 76 -15.91 4.79 -13.86
CA HIS A 76 -14.94 3.75 -13.53
C HIS A 76 -13.79 4.35 -12.73
N PHE A 77 -13.22 3.57 -11.81
CA PHE A 77 -12.09 4.02 -11.03
C PHE A 77 -11.00 2.96 -10.96
N THR A 78 -9.77 3.44 -10.88
CA THR A 78 -8.59 2.61 -10.58
C THR A 78 -8.13 2.95 -9.17
N PHE A 79 -7.97 1.93 -8.33
CA PHE A 79 -7.49 2.09 -6.96
C PHE A 79 -6.03 1.66 -6.88
N THR A 80 -5.15 2.59 -6.54
CA THR A 80 -3.71 2.36 -6.43
C THR A 80 -3.30 2.54 -4.97
N GLN A 81 -2.80 1.47 -4.34
CA GLN A 81 -2.30 1.51 -2.97
C GLN A 81 -0.78 1.44 -2.95
N GLY A 82 -0.13 2.45 -2.38
CA GLY A 82 1.30 2.41 -2.08
C GLY A 82 1.57 1.73 -0.73
N PHE A 83 2.49 0.78 -0.70
CA PHE A 83 3.02 0.21 0.55
C PHE A 83 4.52 0.50 0.64
N GLN A 84 5.00 0.88 1.83
CA GLN A 84 6.43 0.95 2.13
C GLN A 84 6.80 -0.29 2.93
N ALA A 85 7.72 -1.10 2.40
CA ALA A 85 8.26 -2.25 3.09
C ALA A 85 9.75 -2.01 3.35
N GLU A 86 10.14 -1.87 4.61
CA GLU A 86 11.54 -1.84 5.01
C GLU A 86 12.03 -3.28 5.22
N ALA A 87 12.97 -3.74 4.40
CA ALA A 87 13.66 -5.01 4.60
C ALA A 87 15.03 -4.77 5.25
N ARG A 88 15.30 -5.39 6.39
CA ARG A 88 16.63 -5.40 7.03
C ARG A 88 17.37 -6.66 6.59
N ILE A 89 18.58 -6.51 6.04
CA ILE A 89 19.47 -7.63 5.71
C ILE A 89 20.31 -7.97 6.95
N GLY A 90 20.25 -9.22 7.42
CA GLY A 90 21.11 -9.73 8.50
C GLY A 90 22.30 -10.50 7.95
N VAL A 91 23.49 -10.30 8.51
CA VAL A 91 24.70 -11.10 8.20
C VAL A 91 24.85 -12.19 9.26
N LEU A 92 24.97 -13.45 8.83
CA LEU A 92 25.19 -14.59 9.73
C LEU A 92 26.61 -15.15 9.51
N ALA A 93 27.42 -15.19 10.55
CA ALA A 93 28.75 -15.82 10.52
C ALA A 93 28.67 -17.26 11.04
N VAL A 94 29.15 -18.23 10.26
CA VAL A 94 29.25 -19.63 10.67
C VAL A 94 30.71 -20.03 10.76
N ALA A 95 31.16 -20.46 11.94
CA ALA A 95 32.47 -21.05 12.14
C ALA A 95 32.34 -22.58 12.26
N ARG A 96 33.15 -23.33 11.52
CA ARG A 96 33.30 -24.79 11.69
C ARG A 96 34.64 -25.07 12.39
N PRO A 97 34.64 -25.45 13.67
CA PRO A 97 35.89 -25.83 14.33
C PRO A 97 36.42 -27.14 13.72
N ALA A 98 37.68 -27.12 13.28
CA ALA A 98 38.42 -28.33 12.93
C ALA A 98 39.26 -28.77 14.15
N VAL A 99 39.04 -29.99 14.62
CA VAL A 99 39.77 -30.56 15.76
C VAL A 99 40.75 -31.61 15.25
N TYR A 100 42.04 -31.43 15.52
CA TYR A 100 43.08 -32.41 15.21
C TYR A 100 43.57 -33.07 16.50
N ARG A 101 43.53 -34.40 16.57
CA ARG A 101 44.21 -35.19 17.61
C ARG A 101 45.27 -36.06 16.96
N ARG A 102 46.51 -35.93 17.43
CA ARG A 102 47.63 -36.81 17.07
C ARG A 102 47.52 -38.08 17.91
N LEU A 103 47.37 -39.23 17.26
CA LEU A 103 47.45 -40.53 17.92
C LEU A 103 48.93 -40.96 17.97
N LEU A 104 49.44 -41.17 19.18
CA LEU A 104 50.72 -41.84 19.42
C LEU A 104 50.43 -43.34 19.53
N MET A 105 50.99 -44.11 18.62
CA MET A 105 50.95 -45.57 18.64
C MET A 105 52.30 -46.04 19.19
N ASP A 106 52.31 -46.55 20.42
CA ASP A 106 53.46 -47.27 20.95
C ASP A 106 53.34 -48.73 20.50
N ALA A 107 54.33 -49.18 19.73
CA ALA A 107 54.48 -50.59 19.37
C ALA A 107 55.21 -51.29 20.52
N GLN A 108 54.53 -52.25 21.17
CA GLN A 108 55.12 -53.15 22.16
C GLN A 108 55.98 -54.23 21.51
#